data_AF-A0A081P6S2-F1
#
_entry.id   AF-A0A081P6S2-F1
#
_cell.length_a   1.000
_cell.length_b   1.000
_cell.length_c   1.000
_cell.angle_alpha   90.00
_cell.angle_beta   90.00
_cell.angle_gamma   90.00
#
_symmetry.space_group_name_H-M   'P 1'
#
loop_
_entity.id
_entity.type
_entity.pdbx_description
1 polymer ?
#
loop_
_entity_poly.entity_id
_entity_poly.type
_entity_poly.pdbx_seq_one_letter_code
_entity_poly.pdbx_strand_id
1 'polypeptide(L)'
;MRKLQKAAVALMAAVIVQGLMPSGVLAEERRITLEEALKLAAAESGELAQSRLLIQAKTIELTQAQGAVANQSEKDSSLLAKPHSLAQDLGIGLKVPEARKVLGEAKRELASKELQLRSEVEKLVFTMLQAADNAALLEQKWAQAQKRLTTLETKLKFGAAGQEEADKQKEALDRAQSELKVARLAIKSAKLQLGEKLGIDPESAFTAEAKPDYVVLTQEQMWKFIAHAEKHDFELYKDTETRKMAEEKVRLTRKLYSAKFGEKDMRLIEAIYSAPEMDYELFMANYDGLLGEIKRKWEGIFLIPVPIVPIILPLPKVVLQGEYDGLRYFDDAPYSLPVSMLEADKARLKEQDTRKKLINKVKKSYLDAKTAEEAYAQALKQVDTRKNELEAASKKHAVGWIKDDEFEKASQASEEAQKGAISGYYAYKSALSAMNVVSAGALDSAWKPGTLPYLAIDDGLEPIKEQPSEPAGGRTFSGKWTVKDAVEGVTGELTVQVPKELGATAFALLTKDGRPIGGKVPLDGKLMHLKVVFADMSGLKVQFYKDAEVIAEAVPDGYGSSGALPVMLKGKGE
;
A
#
# COMPACT_ATOMS: atom_id res chain seq x y z
N MET A 1 55.46 -77.19 -29.28
CA MET A 1 55.27 -77.55 -27.85
C MET A 1 54.99 -76.27 -27.07
N ARG A 2 53.82 -76.22 -26.39
CA ARG A 2 53.40 -75.38 -25.23
C ARG A 2 53.90 -73.92 -25.13
N LYS A 3 53.12 -72.88 -24.81
CA LYS A 3 51.71 -72.67 -24.42
C LYS A 3 51.56 -71.14 -24.17
N LEU A 4 50.38 -70.56 -24.48
CA LEU A 4 49.63 -69.48 -23.78
C LEU A 4 50.32 -68.09 -23.61
N GLN A 5 49.69 -66.90 -23.70
CA GLN A 5 48.33 -66.43 -23.97
C GLN A 5 48.34 -64.87 -24.04
N LYS A 6 47.49 -64.31 -24.92
CA LYS A 6 46.76 -63.00 -24.86
C LYS A 6 47.57 -61.69 -25.07
N ALA A 7 47.41 -60.88 -26.13
CA ALA A 7 46.28 -60.31 -26.90
C ALA A 7 45.91 -58.87 -26.49
N ALA A 8 46.14 -57.90 -27.39
CA ALA A 8 45.27 -56.75 -27.67
C ALA A 8 45.69 -56.09 -28.99
N VAL A 9 44.71 -55.89 -29.86
CA VAL A 9 44.81 -55.51 -31.28
C VAL A 9 44.54 -54.01 -31.45
N ALA A 10 45.34 -53.37 -32.30
CA ALA A 10 45.14 -52.03 -32.82
C ALA A 10 44.17 -52.05 -34.02
N LEU A 11 43.30 -51.04 -34.14
CA LEU A 11 42.58 -50.76 -35.38
C LEU A 11 42.66 -49.28 -35.73
N MET A 12 42.98 -49.04 -37.01
CA MET A 12 43.25 -47.75 -37.65
C MET A 12 42.00 -46.86 -37.82
N ALA A 13 42.30 -45.57 -37.92
CA ALA A 13 41.41 -44.45 -38.19
C ALA A 13 40.89 -44.38 -39.64
N ALA A 14 39.69 -43.80 -39.79
CA ALA A 14 39.33 -42.95 -40.93
C ALA A 14 38.44 -41.80 -40.41
N VAL A 15 38.87 -40.57 -40.71
CA VAL A 15 38.22 -39.29 -40.38
C VAL A 15 37.35 -38.86 -41.56
N ILE A 16 36.18 -38.23 -41.31
CA ILE A 16 35.70 -36.96 -41.91
C ILE A 16 34.26 -36.63 -41.47
N VAL A 17 34.16 -35.50 -40.76
CA VAL A 17 33.12 -34.45 -40.75
C VAL A 17 31.73 -34.77 -40.16
N GLN A 18 31.57 -34.40 -38.88
CA GLN A 18 30.37 -33.69 -38.42
C GLN A 18 30.82 -32.42 -37.68
N GLY A 19 30.17 -31.31 -38.01
CA GLY A 19 30.65 -29.95 -37.81
C GLY A 19 30.95 -29.58 -36.35
N LEU A 20 32.03 -28.80 -36.22
CA LEU A 20 32.23 -27.89 -35.11
C LEU A 20 31.02 -26.95 -35.00
N MET A 21 30.12 -27.23 -34.08
CA MET A 21 29.49 -26.14 -33.33
C MET A 21 30.52 -25.73 -32.28
N PRO A 22 30.82 -24.42 -32.14
CA PRO A 22 31.70 -23.96 -31.09
C PRO A 22 31.10 -24.43 -29.76
N SER A 23 31.89 -25.15 -28.97
CA SER A 23 31.74 -25.23 -27.53
C SER A 23 31.85 -23.80 -27.00
N GLY A 24 30.74 -23.07 -27.12
CA GLY A 24 30.47 -21.93 -26.28
C GLY A 24 30.66 -22.43 -24.86
N VAL A 25 31.60 -21.79 -24.17
CA VAL A 25 31.65 -21.75 -22.71
C VAL A 25 30.23 -21.91 -22.21
N LEU A 26 29.93 -23.00 -21.50
CA LEU A 26 28.66 -23.16 -20.81
C LEU A 26 28.58 -21.95 -19.88
N ALA A 27 27.94 -20.89 -20.34
CA ALA A 27 27.69 -19.70 -19.56
C ALA A 27 26.91 -20.21 -18.36
N GLU A 28 27.55 -20.15 -17.19
CA GLU A 28 26.93 -20.53 -15.94
C GLU A 28 25.61 -19.77 -15.85
N GLU A 29 24.50 -20.51 -15.91
CA GLU A 29 23.18 -19.91 -16.07
C GLU A 29 22.89 -19.05 -14.82
N ARG A 30 22.77 -17.73 -15.01
CA ARG A 30 22.62 -16.79 -13.92
C ARG A 30 21.30 -17.05 -13.21
N ARG A 31 21.35 -17.39 -11.93
CA ARG A 31 20.15 -17.55 -11.10
C ARG A 31 19.74 -16.22 -10.51
N ILE A 32 18.53 -15.78 -10.83
CA ILE A 32 17.96 -14.51 -10.37
C ILE A 32 16.95 -14.82 -9.28
N THR A 33 17.20 -14.29 -8.09
CA THR A 33 16.24 -14.36 -6.97
C THR A 33 15.10 -13.36 -7.18
N LEU A 34 13.95 -13.58 -6.54
CA LEU A 34 12.85 -12.60 -6.59
C LEU A 34 13.30 -11.19 -6.14
N GLU A 35 14.12 -11.08 -5.09
CA GLU A 35 14.63 -9.80 -4.61
C GLU A 35 15.51 -9.09 -5.67
N GLU A 36 16.35 -9.85 -6.37
CA GLU A 36 17.19 -9.32 -7.43
C GLU A 36 16.37 -8.92 -8.66
N ALA A 37 15.37 -9.72 -9.04
CA ALA A 37 14.42 -9.39 -10.09
C ALA A 37 13.68 -8.08 -9.77
N LEU A 38 13.25 -7.88 -8.53
CA LEU A 38 12.60 -6.64 -8.11
C LEU A 38 13.54 -5.43 -8.20
N LYS A 39 14.81 -5.58 -7.82
CA LYS A 39 15.81 -4.50 -7.94
C LYS A 39 16.05 -4.11 -9.40
N LEU A 40 16.18 -5.08 -10.29
CA LEU A 40 16.37 -4.84 -11.72
C LEU A 40 15.14 -4.19 -12.36
N ALA A 41 13.95 -4.73 -12.10
CA ALA A 41 12.70 -4.15 -12.59
C ALA A 41 12.49 -2.71 -12.09
N ALA A 42 12.85 -2.41 -10.84
CA ALA A 42 12.71 -1.08 -10.27
C ALA A 42 13.72 -0.07 -10.82
N ALA A 43 14.87 -0.55 -11.31
CA ALA A 43 15.87 0.26 -12.00
C ALA A 43 15.43 0.57 -13.45
N GLU A 44 14.82 -0.41 -14.13
CA GLU A 44 14.33 -0.25 -15.51
C GLU A 44 12.99 0.52 -15.58
N SER A 45 12.23 0.58 -14.49
CA SER A 45 10.91 1.23 -14.48
C SER A 45 11.01 2.75 -14.64
N GLY A 46 10.72 3.23 -15.85
CA GLY A 46 10.57 4.65 -16.16
C GLY A 46 9.49 5.35 -15.33
N GLU A 47 8.42 4.64 -14.97
CA GLU A 47 7.34 5.19 -14.14
C GLU A 47 7.79 5.46 -12.69
N LEU A 48 8.58 4.55 -12.09
CA LEU A 48 9.16 4.79 -10.77
C LEU A 48 10.19 5.91 -10.81
N ALA A 49 11.01 5.99 -11.88
CA ALA A 49 11.95 7.09 -12.07
C ALA A 49 11.22 8.44 -12.14
N GLN A 50 10.14 8.54 -12.92
CA GLN A 50 9.29 9.74 -13.01
C GLN A 50 8.66 10.10 -11.65
N SER A 51 8.16 9.11 -10.91
CA SER A 51 7.56 9.33 -9.59
C SER A 51 8.58 9.85 -8.57
N ARG A 52 9.83 9.37 -8.62
CA ARG A 52 10.94 9.90 -7.80
C ARG A 52 11.30 11.35 -8.16
N LEU A 53 11.36 11.68 -9.45
CA LEU A 53 11.57 13.05 -9.92
C LEU A 53 10.42 13.99 -9.49
N LEU A 54 9.18 13.51 -9.56
CA LEU A 54 8.02 14.25 -9.08
C LEU A 54 8.14 14.58 -7.59
N ILE A 55 8.55 13.63 -6.75
CA ILE A 55 8.78 13.87 -5.32
C ILE A 55 9.84 14.96 -5.10
N GLN A 56 10.93 14.96 -5.89
CA GLN A 56 11.94 16.02 -5.81
C GLN A 56 11.35 17.38 -6.18
N ALA A 57 10.60 17.45 -7.29
CA ALA A 57 9.91 18.68 -7.70
C ALA A 57 8.94 19.18 -6.62
N LYS A 58 8.12 18.30 -6.03
CA LYS A 58 7.18 18.66 -4.94
C LYS A 58 7.88 19.05 -3.65
N THR A 59 9.07 18.53 -3.39
CA THR A 59 9.91 18.96 -2.25
C THR A 59 10.43 20.39 -2.46
N ILE A 60 10.83 20.73 -3.68
CA ILE A 60 11.24 22.10 -4.04
C ILE A 60 10.03 23.05 -3.95
N GLU A 61 8.87 22.66 -4.49
CA GLU A 61 7.63 23.45 -4.40
C GLU A 61 7.24 23.74 -2.94
N LEU A 62 7.35 22.75 -2.04
CA LEU A 62 7.12 22.97 -0.61
C LEU A 62 8.08 24.00 -0.01
N THR A 63 9.36 23.93 -0.39
CA THR A 63 10.38 24.88 0.08
C THR A 63 10.07 26.30 -0.42
N GLN A 64 9.66 26.43 -1.69
CA GLN A 64 9.23 27.70 -2.27
C GLN A 64 7.96 28.25 -1.62
N ALA A 65 6.99 27.38 -1.30
CA ALA A 65 5.77 27.75 -0.58
C ALA A 65 6.09 28.33 0.80
N GLN A 66 7.00 27.69 1.55
CA GLN A 66 7.46 28.19 2.85
C GLN A 66 8.16 29.53 2.74
N GLY A 67 9.08 29.69 1.78
CA GLY A 67 9.75 30.97 1.53
C GLY A 67 8.79 32.08 1.10
N ALA A 68 7.79 31.76 0.27
CA ALA A 68 6.79 32.73 -0.17
C ALA A 68 5.91 33.22 0.99
N VAL A 69 5.49 32.34 1.90
CA VAL A 69 4.73 32.72 3.10
C VAL A 69 5.57 33.54 4.06
N ALA A 70 6.85 33.19 4.26
CA ALA A 70 7.77 33.97 5.09
C ALA A 70 7.97 35.39 4.54
N ASN A 71 8.27 35.52 3.25
CA ASN A 71 8.43 36.82 2.59
C ASN A 71 7.16 37.66 2.63
N GLN A 72 5.98 37.02 2.56
CA GLN A 72 4.71 37.73 2.67
C GLN A 72 4.49 38.23 4.11
N SER A 73 4.73 37.39 5.11
CA SER A 73 4.68 37.79 6.53
C SER A 73 5.59 38.97 6.85
N GLU A 74 6.80 39.02 6.28
CA GLU A 74 7.69 40.18 6.43
C GLU A 74 7.09 41.45 5.82
N LYS A 75 6.47 41.37 4.64
CA LYS A 75 5.79 42.51 4.01
C LYS A 75 4.58 42.97 4.82
N ASP A 76 3.81 42.03 5.37
CA ASP A 76 2.61 42.31 6.16
C ASP A 76 2.96 42.96 7.51
N SER A 77 4.17 42.70 8.03
CA SER A 77 4.70 43.35 9.24
C SER A 77 5.20 44.80 9.00
N SER A 78 5.27 45.25 7.74
CA SER A 78 5.76 46.58 7.38
C SER A 78 4.72 47.68 7.63
N LEU A 79 5.19 48.90 7.93
CA LEU A 79 4.34 50.09 8.05
C LEU A 79 3.59 50.46 6.75
N LEU A 80 4.02 49.90 5.61
CA LEU A 80 3.40 50.07 4.29
C LEU A 80 2.64 48.82 3.83
N ALA A 81 2.24 47.96 4.76
CA ALA A 81 1.48 46.74 4.46
C ALA A 81 0.19 47.08 3.71
N LYS A 82 -0.04 46.37 2.61
CA LYS A 82 -1.28 46.49 1.84
C LYS A 82 -2.35 45.61 2.48
N PRO A 83 -3.61 46.06 2.56
CA PRO A 83 -4.69 45.21 3.04
C PRO A 83 -4.93 44.07 2.05
N HIS A 84 -5.40 42.93 2.57
CA HIS A 84 -5.72 41.75 1.77
C HIS A 84 -7.22 41.52 1.67
N SER A 85 -7.64 40.88 0.57
CA SER A 85 -8.95 40.23 0.49
C SER A 85 -8.90 38.86 1.15
N LEU A 86 -10.08 38.32 1.47
CA LEU A 86 -10.21 36.96 1.99
C LEU A 86 -9.54 35.92 1.08
N ALA A 87 -9.67 36.06 -0.24
CA ALA A 87 -9.08 35.14 -1.19
C ALA A 87 -7.54 35.13 -1.11
N GLN A 88 -6.93 36.32 -0.92
CA GLN A 88 -5.49 36.44 -0.73
C GLN A 88 -5.05 35.82 0.60
N ASP A 89 -5.74 36.12 1.70
CA ASP A 89 -5.40 35.58 3.03
C ASP A 89 -5.56 34.05 3.09
N LEU A 90 -6.61 33.50 2.48
CA LEU A 90 -6.78 32.05 2.32
C LEU A 90 -5.66 31.45 1.46
N GLY A 91 -5.31 32.10 0.34
CA GLY A 91 -4.23 31.67 -0.54
C GLY A 91 -2.88 31.63 0.16
N ILE A 92 -2.58 32.59 1.03
CA ILE A 92 -1.36 32.61 1.85
C ILE A 92 -1.39 31.48 2.89
N GLY A 93 -2.48 31.36 3.65
CA GLY A 93 -2.58 30.40 4.76
C GLY A 93 -2.62 28.93 4.31
N LEU A 94 -3.18 28.64 3.13
CA LEU A 94 -3.28 27.28 2.58
C LEU A 94 -2.05 26.87 1.75
N LYS A 95 -1.20 27.81 1.34
CA LYS A 95 -0.06 27.55 0.45
C LYS A 95 0.87 26.44 0.93
N VAL A 96 1.25 26.46 2.21
CA VAL A 96 2.13 25.44 2.79
C VAL A 96 1.40 24.11 3.03
N PRO A 97 0.21 24.09 3.66
CA PRO A 97 -0.59 22.86 3.77
C PRO A 97 -0.85 22.15 2.44
N GLU A 98 -1.20 22.89 1.38
CA GLU A 98 -1.43 22.33 0.03
C GLU A 98 -0.17 21.70 -0.55
N ALA A 99 0.97 22.40 -0.49
CA ALA A 99 2.24 21.85 -0.96
C ALA A 99 2.67 20.60 -0.19
N ARG A 100 2.38 20.54 1.12
CA ARG A 100 2.64 19.34 1.95
C ARG A 100 1.76 18.18 1.55
N LYS A 101 0.45 18.41 1.39
CA LYS A 101 -0.50 17.39 0.92
C LYS A 101 -0.01 16.77 -0.38
N VAL A 102 0.31 17.59 -1.39
CA VAL A 102 0.73 17.10 -2.71
C VAL A 102 2.04 16.31 -2.65
N LEU A 103 2.99 16.72 -1.79
CA LEU A 103 4.22 15.93 -1.55
C LEU A 103 3.91 14.58 -0.87
N GLY A 104 3.02 14.58 0.11
CA GLY A 104 2.56 13.36 0.78
C GLY A 104 1.89 12.38 -0.19
N GLU A 105 0.99 12.90 -1.04
CA GLU A 105 0.34 12.13 -2.10
C GLU A 105 1.36 11.51 -3.06
N ALA A 106 2.32 12.30 -3.56
CA ALA A 106 3.37 11.80 -4.46
C ALA A 106 4.22 10.68 -3.83
N LYS A 107 4.57 10.81 -2.53
CA LYS A 107 5.30 9.75 -1.79
C LYS A 107 4.47 8.49 -1.64
N ARG A 108 3.18 8.63 -1.33
CA ARG A 108 2.27 7.49 -1.13
C ARG A 108 1.94 6.79 -2.44
N GLU A 109 1.83 7.55 -3.53
CA GLU A 109 1.67 7.04 -4.88
C GLU A 109 2.89 6.23 -5.32
N LEU A 110 4.12 6.71 -5.07
CA LEU A 110 5.35 5.96 -5.35
C LEU A 110 5.33 4.60 -4.65
N ALA A 111 5.02 4.56 -3.34
CA ALA A 111 4.96 3.30 -2.59
C ALA A 111 3.91 2.33 -3.15
N SER A 112 2.75 2.85 -3.58
CA SER A 112 1.71 2.04 -4.25
C SER A 112 2.21 1.48 -5.59
N LYS A 113 2.91 2.28 -6.39
CA LYS A 113 3.48 1.84 -7.68
C LYS A 113 4.59 0.81 -7.51
N GLU A 114 5.43 0.96 -6.49
CA GLU A 114 6.46 -0.04 -6.14
C GLU A 114 5.84 -1.40 -5.79
N LEU A 115 4.72 -1.39 -5.05
CA LEU A 115 3.99 -2.61 -4.71
C LEU A 115 3.29 -3.24 -5.93
N GLN A 116 2.74 -2.42 -6.84
CA GLN A 116 2.16 -2.89 -8.10
C GLN A 116 3.22 -3.53 -9.00
N LEU A 117 4.36 -2.85 -9.20
CA LEU A 117 5.51 -3.39 -9.93
C LEU A 117 5.97 -4.72 -9.34
N ARG A 118 6.03 -4.80 -8.00
CA ARG A 118 6.39 -6.04 -7.32
C ARG A 118 5.43 -7.18 -7.65
N SER A 119 4.12 -6.94 -7.60
CA SER A 119 3.13 -7.97 -7.94
C SER A 119 3.24 -8.41 -9.40
N GLU A 120 3.52 -7.50 -10.32
CA GLU A 120 3.76 -7.83 -11.74
C GLU A 120 4.99 -8.73 -11.91
N VAL A 121 6.11 -8.38 -11.28
CA VAL A 121 7.34 -9.17 -11.32
C VAL A 121 7.14 -10.54 -10.65
N GLU A 122 6.48 -10.58 -9.49
CA GLU A 122 6.14 -11.82 -8.80
C GLU A 122 5.35 -12.77 -9.71
N LYS A 123 4.31 -12.27 -10.41
CA LYS A 123 3.53 -13.07 -11.37
C LYS A 123 4.37 -13.62 -12.52
N LEU A 124 5.28 -12.82 -13.08
CA LEU A 124 6.17 -13.27 -14.15
C LEU A 124 7.16 -14.34 -13.66
N VAL A 125 7.74 -14.14 -12.48
CA VAL A 125 8.61 -15.12 -11.82
C VAL A 125 7.85 -16.42 -11.54
N PHE A 126 6.64 -16.35 -10.97
CA PHE A 126 5.79 -17.53 -10.73
C PHE A 126 5.43 -18.25 -12.02
N THR A 127 5.13 -17.52 -13.10
CA THR A 127 4.85 -18.12 -14.42
C THR A 127 6.06 -18.86 -14.97
N MET A 128 7.25 -18.28 -14.86
CA MET A 128 8.50 -18.92 -15.28
C MET A 128 8.80 -20.19 -14.46
N LEU A 129 8.67 -20.10 -13.13
CA LEU A 129 8.90 -21.22 -12.24
C LEU A 129 7.87 -22.35 -12.45
N GLN A 130 6.59 -22.01 -12.64
CA GLN A 130 5.55 -22.98 -12.99
C GLN A 130 5.88 -23.72 -14.30
N ALA A 131 6.34 -23.00 -15.33
CA ALA A 131 6.76 -23.60 -16.58
C ALA A 131 7.99 -24.52 -16.40
N ALA A 132 8.95 -24.10 -15.56
CA ALA A 132 10.14 -24.89 -15.25
C ALA A 132 9.81 -26.19 -14.51
N ASP A 133 8.99 -26.13 -13.46
CA ASP A 133 8.57 -27.30 -12.68
C ASP A 133 7.79 -28.30 -13.55
N ASN A 134 6.89 -27.80 -14.40
CA ASN A 134 6.15 -28.62 -15.35
C ASN A 134 7.08 -29.30 -16.37
N ALA A 135 8.08 -28.60 -16.88
CA ALA A 135 9.04 -29.19 -17.82
C ALA A 135 9.92 -30.24 -17.13
N ALA A 136 10.33 -30.03 -15.89
CA ALA A 136 11.11 -31.00 -15.11
C ALA A 136 10.31 -32.30 -14.90
N LEU A 137 9.02 -32.21 -14.59
CA LEU A 137 8.12 -33.37 -14.50
C LEU A 137 8.02 -34.14 -15.84
N LEU A 138 7.84 -33.41 -16.94
CA LEU A 138 7.74 -34.01 -18.28
C LEU A 138 9.07 -34.59 -18.79
N GLU A 139 10.20 -34.02 -18.37
CA GLU A 139 11.53 -34.54 -18.70
C GLU A 139 11.78 -35.87 -18.00
N GLN A 140 11.34 -36.02 -16.74
CA GLN A 140 11.34 -37.32 -16.05
C GLN A 140 10.46 -38.33 -16.77
N LYS A 141 9.25 -37.96 -17.19
CA LYS A 141 8.33 -38.81 -17.96
C LYS A 141 8.96 -39.28 -19.28
N TRP A 142 9.55 -38.37 -20.05
CA TRP A 142 10.23 -38.69 -21.30
C TRP A 142 11.43 -39.64 -21.07
N ALA A 143 12.25 -39.38 -20.05
CA ALA A 143 13.39 -40.24 -19.71
C ALA A 143 12.94 -41.65 -19.30
N GLN A 144 11.83 -41.78 -18.56
CA GLN A 144 11.23 -43.07 -18.23
C GLN A 144 10.69 -43.80 -19.47
N ALA A 145 9.97 -43.09 -20.35
CA ALA A 145 9.46 -43.66 -21.60
C ALA A 145 10.58 -44.16 -22.51
N GLN A 146 11.70 -43.43 -22.56
CA GLN A 146 12.90 -43.80 -23.33
C GLN A 146 13.57 -45.07 -22.77
N LYS A 147 13.69 -45.18 -21.44
CA LYS A 147 14.20 -46.39 -20.78
C LYS A 147 13.29 -47.61 -21.01
N ARG A 148 11.98 -47.42 -21.02
CA ARG A 148 11.01 -48.50 -21.32
C ARG A 148 11.13 -48.97 -22.78
N LEU A 149 11.21 -48.05 -23.74
CA LEU A 149 11.37 -48.40 -25.16
C LEU A 149 12.66 -49.18 -25.41
N THR A 150 13.80 -48.72 -24.89
CA THR A 150 15.09 -49.42 -25.04
C THR A 150 15.07 -50.83 -24.44
N THR A 151 14.35 -51.02 -23.33
CA THR A 151 14.14 -52.34 -22.72
C THR A 151 13.27 -53.23 -23.60
N LEU A 152 12.18 -52.71 -24.16
CA LEU A 152 11.27 -53.43 -25.06
C LEU A 152 11.96 -53.81 -26.38
N GLU A 153 12.71 -52.91 -26.99
CA GLU A 153 13.51 -53.19 -28.19
C GLU A 153 14.53 -54.31 -27.95
N THR A 154 15.12 -54.36 -26.75
CA THR A 154 16.01 -55.44 -26.36
C THR A 154 15.24 -56.76 -26.25
N LYS A 155 14.08 -56.78 -25.59
CA LYS A 155 13.22 -57.98 -25.48
C LYS A 155 12.72 -58.48 -26.85
N LEU A 156 12.40 -57.56 -27.76
CA LEU A 156 12.00 -57.87 -29.14
C LEU A 156 13.11 -58.59 -29.92
N LYS A 157 14.37 -58.15 -29.78
CA LYS A 157 15.52 -58.83 -30.40
C LYS A 157 15.67 -60.28 -29.93
N PHE A 158 15.24 -60.59 -28.71
CA PHE A 158 15.27 -61.94 -28.14
C PHE A 158 13.93 -62.69 -28.29
N GLY A 159 12.95 -62.15 -29.03
CA GLY A 159 11.64 -62.77 -29.26
C GLY A 159 10.74 -62.82 -28.01
N ALA A 160 11.04 -62.04 -26.98
CA ALA A 160 10.36 -62.03 -25.69
C ALA A 160 9.35 -60.88 -25.51
N ALA A 161 9.05 -60.12 -26.58
CA ALA A 161 8.05 -59.05 -26.61
C ALA A 161 7.43 -58.94 -28.02
N GLY A 162 6.18 -58.44 -28.10
CA GLY A 162 5.46 -58.27 -29.36
C GLY A 162 5.83 -56.96 -30.08
N GLN A 163 5.77 -56.95 -31.42
CA GLN A 163 6.00 -55.74 -32.23
C GLN A 163 4.96 -54.64 -31.91
N GLU A 164 3.71 -55.03 -31.66
CA GLU A 164 2.60 -54.11 -31.31
C GLU A 164 2.87 -53.33 -30.01
N GLU A 165 3.51 -53.96 -29.01
CA GLU A 165 3.85 -53.31 -27.74
C GLU A 165 4.95 -52.27 -27.92
N ALA A 166 5.94 -52.53 -28.78
CA ALA A 166 6.98 -51.55 -29.09
C ALA A 166 6.47 -50.38 -29.92
N ASP A 167 5.55 -50.61 -30.86
CA ASP A 167 4.91 -49.53 -31.63
C ASP A 167 4.09 -48.62 -30.70
N LYS A 168 3.30 -49.19 -29.78
CA LYS A 168 2.58 -48.43 -28.74
C LYS A 168 3.53 -47.62 -27.85
N GLN A 169 4.65 -48.21 -27.42
CA GLN A 169 5.62 -47.50 -26.59
C GLN A 169 6.36 -46.39 -27.35
N LYS A 170 6.58 -46.55 -28.65
CA LYS A 170 7.16 -45.52 -29.51
C LYS A 170 6.23 -44.33 -29.66
N GLU A 171 4.92 -44.57 -29.88
CA GLU A 171 3.92 -43.50 -29.85
C GLU A 171 3.89 -42.76 -28.50
N ALA A 172 4.00 -43.49 -27.38
CA ALA A 172 4.04 -42.88 -26.05
C ALA A 172 5.29 -41.99 -25.87
N LEU A 173 6.44 -42.41 -26.38
CA LEU A 173 7.67 -41.60 -26.38
C LEU A 173 7.52 -40.33 -27.23
N ASP A 174 6.94 -40.43 -28.42
CA ASP A 174 6.71 -39.29 -29.33
C ASP A 174 5.73 -38.28 -28.71
N ARG A 175 4.69 -38.76 -28.03
CA ARG A 175 3.76 -37.91 -27.24
C ARG A 175 4.49 -37.22 -26.10
N ALA A 176 5.27 -37.94 -25.29
CA ALA A 176 6.04 -37.35 -24.18
C ALA A 176 7.08 -36.32 -24.68
N GLN A 177 7.72 -36.57 -25.82
CA GLN A 177 8.66 -35.63 -26.43
C GLN A 177 7.93 -34.36 -26.92
N SER A 178 6.73 -34.51 -27.48
CA SER A 178 5.90 -33.39 -27.93
C SER A 178 5.42 -32.53 -26.75
N GLU A 179 4.96 -33.16 -25.66
CA GLU A 179 4.61 -32.48 -24.40
C GLU A 179 5.80 -31.70 -23.82
N LEU A 180 6.98 -32.33 -23.77
CA LEU A 180 8.21 -31.69 -23.29
C LEU A 180 8.62 -30.49 -24.17
N LYS A 181 8.47 -30.59 -25.50
CA LYS A 181 8.72 -29.45 -26.42
C LYS A 181 7.80 -28.27 -26.10
N VAL A 182 6.51 -28.52 -25.90
CA VAL A 182 5.55 -27.46 -25.53
C VAL A 182 5.92 -26.81 -24.19
N ALA A 183 6.31 -27.61 -23.18
CA ALA A 183 6.74 -27.06 -21.89
C ALA A 183 8.03 -26.23 -22.00
N ARG A 184 9.01 -26.67 -22.81
CA ARG A 184 10.23 -25.89 -23.07
C ARG A 184 9.95 -24.58 -23.81
N LEU A 185 8.98 -24.56 -24.73
CA LEU A 185 8.51 -23.32 -25.36
C LEU A 185 7.84 -22.38 -24.36
N ALA A 186 7.06 -22.91 -23.40
CA ALA A 186 6.46 -22.12 -22.33
C ALA A 186 7.52 -21.45 -21.43
N ILE A 187 8.61 -22.15 -21.10
CA ILE A 187 9.74 -21.57 -20.38
C ILE A 187 10.35 -20.41 -21.18
N LYS A 188 10.62 -20.62 -22.48
CA LYS A 188 11.15 -19.56 -23.35
C LYS A 188 10.25 -18.33 -23.38
N SER A 189 8.93 -18.53 -23.51
CA SER A 189 7.95 -17.43 -23.49
C SER A 189 7.95 -16.69 -22.15
N ALA A 190 7.97 -17.40 -21.02
CA ALA A 190 7.98 -16.77 -19.69
C ALA A 190 9.30 -16.03 -19.44
N LYS A 191 10.42 -16.59 -19.91
CA LYS A 191 11.74 -15.97 -19.85
C LYS A 191 11.81 -14.69 -20.69
N LEU A 192 11.21 -14.66 -21.88
CA LEU A 192 11.09 -13.46 -22.70
C LEU A 192 10.37 -12.34 -21.95
N GLN A 193 9.18 -12.64 -21.41
CA GLN A 193 8.38 -11.65 -20.67
C GLN A 193 9.10 -11.14 -19.42
N LEU A 194 9.77 -12.02 -18.67
CA LEU A 194 10.54 -11.61 -17.50
C LEU A 194 11.77 -10.80 -17.90
N GLY A 195 12.54 -11.25 -18.90
CA GLY A 195 13.73 -10.55 -19.39
C GLY A 195 13.43 -9.12 -19.83
N GLU A 196 12.36 -8.94 -20.62
CA GLU A 196 11.85 -7.62 -21.01
C GLU A 196 11.54 -6.74 -19.80
N LYS A 197 10.87 -7.27 -18.77
CA LYS A 197 10.52 -6.52 -17.55
C LYS A 197 11.74 -6.16 -16.69
N LEU A 198 12.80 -6.98 -16.74
CA LEU A 198 14.02 -6.80 -15.96
C LEU A 198 15.09 -5.98 -16.67
N GLY A 199 14.89 -5.62 -17.95
CA GLY A 199 15.94 -5.01 -18.77
C GLY A 199 17.13 -5.95 -19.04
N ILE A 200 16.89 -7.27 -18.98
CA ILE A 200 17.89 -8.29 -19.25
C ILE A 200 17.65 -8.82 -20.67
N ASP A 201 18.72 -9.01 -21.43
CA ASP A 201 18.64 -9.65 -22.74
C ASP A 201 17.90 -11.01 -22.60
N PRO A 202 16.73 -11.18 -23.25
CA PRO A 202 15.95 -12.40 -23.14
C PRO A 202 16.69 -13.66 -23.60
N GLU A 203 17.66 -13.51 -24.51
CA GLU A 203 18.49 -14.59 -25.03
C GLU A 203 19.64 -14.95 -24.08
N SER A 204 19.90 -14.13 -23.05
CA SER A 204 20.91 -14.42 -22.04
C SER A 204 20.54 -15.64 -21.20
N ALA A 205 21.53 -16.40 -20.74
CA ALA A 205 21.32 -17.57 -19.90
C ALA A 205 20.97 -17.16 -18.45
N PHE A 206 19.68 -16.99 -18.14
CA PHE A 206 19.19 -16.82 -16.77
C PHE A 206 18.00 -17.71 -16.42
N THR A 207 17.90 -18.06 -15.13
CA THR A 207 16.78 -18.77 -14.49
C THR A 207 16.27 -18.02 -13.28
N ALA A 208 15.01 -18.26 -12.90
CA ALA A 208 14.45 -17.78 -11.64
C ALA A 208 14.63 -18.84 -10.54
N GLU A 209 14.84 -18.40 -9.30
CA GLU A 209 14.85 -19.26 -8.12
C GLU A 209 13.91 -18.69 -7.04
N ALA A 210 13.07 -19.55 -6.48
CA ALA A 210 12.27 -19.24 -5.30
C ALA A 210 12.27 -20.42 -4.34
N LYS A 211 12.33 -20.10 -3.04
CA LYS A 211 12.17 -21.10 -1.98
C LYS A 211 10.68 -21.28 -1.69
N PRO A 212 10.21 -22.51 -1.38
CA PRO A 212 8.86 -22.72 -0.92
C PRO A 212 8.58 -21.88 0.33
N ASP A 213 7.47 -21.17 0.31
CA ASP A 213 6.98 -20.32 1.39
C ASP A 213 5.45 -20.28 1.38
N TYR A 214 4.87 -19.84 2.49
CA TYR A 214 3.43 -19.72 2.67
C TYR A 214 3.09 -18.60 3.63
N VAL A 215 1.82 -18.20 3.64
CA VAL A 215 1.27 -17.25 4.61
C VAL A 215 0.19 -17.98 5.38
N VAL A 216 0.26 -17.95 6.71
CA VAL A 216 -0.89 -18.38 7.52
C VAL A 216 -2.02 -17.40 7.25
N LEU A 217 -3.20 -17.90 6.88
CA LEU A 217 -4.39 -17.08 6.68
C LEU A 217 -5.38 -17.40 7.79
N THR A 218 -5.70 -16.42 8.60
CA THR A 218 -6.71 -16.48 9.68
C THR A 218 -7.52 -15.20 9.70
N GLN A 219 -8.71 -15.21 10.31
CA GLN A 219 -9.49 -13.97 10.49
C GLN A 219 -8.71 -12.91 11.27
N GLU A 220 -7.90 -13.28 12.27
CA GLU A 220 -7.07 -12.34 13.03
C GLU A 220 -6.06 -11.61 12.12
N GLN A 221 -5.40 -12.34 11.23
CA GLN A 221 -4.48 -11.75 10.26
C GLN A 221 -5.20 -10.90 9.24
N MET A 222 -6.41 -11.29 8.79
CA MET A 222 -7.23 -10.45 7.92
C MET A 222 -7.46 -9.06 8.55
N TRP A 223 -7.77 -9.00 9.84
CA TRP A 223 -7.94 -7.72 10.55
C TRP A 223 -6.64 -6.92 10.65
N LYS A 224 -5.50 -7.58 10.88
CA LYS A 224 -4.17 -6.92 10.83
C LYS A 224 -3.88 -6.35 9.44
N PHE A 225 -4.25 -7.07 8.38
CA PHE A 225 -4.09 -6.62 6.99
C PHE A 225 -5.00 -5.43 6.68
N ILE A 226 -6.25 -5.44 7.16
CA ILE A 226 -7.17 -4.29 7.05
C ILE A 226 -6.58 -3.07 7.75
N ALA A 227 -6.13 -3.19 9.01
CA ALA A 227 -5.55 -2.09 9.76
C ALA A 227 -4.29 -1.52 9.09
N HIS A 228 -3.45 -2.40 8.52
CA HIS A 228 -2.30 -1.97 7.73
C HIS A 228 -2.74 -1.23 6.45
N ALA A 229 -3.71 -1.78 5.71
CA ALA A 229 -4.24 -1.16 4.50
C ALA A 229 -4.85 0.21 4.78
N GLU A 230 -5.65 0.36 5.84
CA GLU A 230 -6.27 1.64 6.19
C GLU A 230 -5.24 2.75 6.45
N LYS A 231 -4.07 2.36 6.95
CA LYS A 231 -2.96 3.29 7.16
C LYS A 231 -2.14 3.53 5.89
N HIS A 232 -2.01 2.53 5.02
CA HIS A 232 -1.03 2.51 3.93
C HIS A 232 -1.57 2.64 2.51
N ASP A 233 -2.87 2.45 2.30
CA ASP A 233 -3.52 2.60 1.01
C ASP A 233 -3.45 4.05 0.50
N PHE A 234 -3.15 4.18 -0.80
CA PHE A 234 -2.95 5.47 -1.45
C PHE A 234 -4.27 6.25 -1.63
N GLU A 235 -5.33 5.60 -2.09
CA GLU A 235 -6.61 6.27 -2.36
C GLU A 235 -7.27 6.72 -1.06
N LEU A 236 -7.25 5.89 -0.02
CA LEU A 236 -7.73 6.29 1.29
C LEU A 236 -6.88 7.42 1.88
N TYR A 237 -5.55 7.38 1.74
CA TYR A 237 -4.68 8.48 2.16
C TYR A 237 -5.05 9.78 1.44
N LYS A 238 -5.20 9.77 0.12
CA LYS A 238 -5.59 10.93 -0.69
C LYS A 238 -6.92 11.53 -0.27
N ASP A 239 -7.93 10.70 -0.05
CA ASP A 239 -9.25 11.16 0.41
C ASP A 239 -9.21 11.68 1.85
N THR A 240 -8.41 11.05 2.72
CA THR A 240 -8.16 11.50 4.10
C THR A 240 -7.49 12.87 4.12
N GLU A 241 -6.43 13.07 3.34
CA GLU A 241 -5.74 14.36 3.26
C GLU A 241 -6.61 15.42 2.57
N THR A 242 -7.50 15.02 1.65
CA THR A 242 -8.51 15.93 1.06
C THR A 242 -9.54 16.37 2.09
N ARG A 243 -10.05 15.48 2.94
CA ARG A 243 -10.93 15.85 4.07
C ARG A 243 -10.23 16.82 4.99
N LYS A 244 -9.03 16.49 5.46
CA LYS A 244 -8.28 17.35 6.39
C LYS A 244 -7.98 18.72 5.80
N MET A 245 -7.67 18.81 4.50
CA MET A 245 -7.47 20.10 3.83
C MET A 245 -8.77 20.93 3.74
N ALA A 246 -9.91 20.28 3.50
CA ALA A 246 -11.20 20.96 3.50
C ALA A 246 -11.58 21.47 4.91
N GLU A 247 -11.33 20.66 5.95
CA GLU A 247 -11.49 21.09 7.35
C GLU A 247 -10.56 22.24 7.73
N GLU A 248 -9.32 22.20 7.26
CA GLU A 248 -8.35 23.28 7.45
C GLU A 248 -8.81 24.58 6.77
N LYS A 249 -9.38 24.49 5.56
CA LYS A 249 -9.98 25.63 4.85
C LYS A 249 -11.16 26.21 5.63
N VAL A 250 -12.06 25.40 6.16
CA VAL A 250 -13.15 25.88 7.04
C VAL A 250 -12.58 26.60 8.28
N ARG A 251 -11.61 25.98 8.95
CA ARG A 251 -10.98 26.53 10.15
C ARG A 251 -10.31 27.87 9.88
N LEU A 252 -9.50 27.95 8.82
CA LEU A 252 -8.81 29.17 8.42
C LEU A 252 -9.82 30.26 8.04
N THR A 253 -10.85 29.91 7.27
CA THR A 253 -11.92 30.85 6.89
C THR A 253 -12.60 31.44 8.12
N ARG A 254 -12.99 30.62 9.09
CA ARG A 254 -13.59 31.09 10.35
C ARG A 254 -12.66 31.97 11.18
N LYS A 255 -11.37 31.62 11.25
CA LYS A 255 -10.35 32.43 11.93
C LYS A 255 -10.24 33.81 11.28
N LEU A 256 -10.18 33.87 9.95
CA LEU A 256 -10.11 35.12 9.18
C LEU A 256 -11.37 35.96 9.35
N TYR A 257 -12.56 35.33 9.32
CA TYR A 257 -13.83 36.02 9.56
C TYR A 257 -13.90 36.61 10.97
N SER A 258 -13.50 35.83 11.98
CA SER A 258 -13.48 36.29 13.38
C SER A 258 -12.49 37.43 13.59
N ALA A 259 -11.33 37.39 12.93
CA ALA A 259 -10.34 38.46 12.96
C ALA A 259 -10.85 39.74 12.27
N LYS A 260 -11.57 39.63 11.15
CA LYS A 260 -12.04 40.80 10.38
C LYS A 260 -13.32 41.43 10.95
N PHE A 261 -14.28 40.63 11.40
CA PHE A 261 -15.62 41.10 11.83
C PHE A 261 -15.82 41.08 13.35
N GLY A 262 -14.97 40.36 14.08
CA GLY A 262 -15.03 40.24 15.54
C GLY A 262 -15.84 39.03 16.02
N GLU A 263 -15.50 38.53 17.21
CA GLU A 263 -16.08 37.31 17.79
C GLU A 263 -17.59 37.41 18.06
N LYS A 264 -18.09 38.62 18.35
CA LYS A 264 -19.51 38.85 18.64
C LYS A 264 -20.40 38.52 17.45
N ASP A 265 -19.99 38.96 16.25
CA ASP A 265 -20.73 38.75 15.01
C ASP A 265 -20.65 37.28 14.56
N MET A 266 -19.54 36.60 14.86
CA MET A 266 -19.35 35.17 14.53
C MET A 266 -20.01 34.18 15.49
N ARG A 267 -20.42 34.61 16.70
CA ARG A 267 -20.90 33.73 17.77
C ARG A 267 -22.02 32.76 17.36
N LEU A 268 -22.98 33.22 16.56
CA LEU A 268 -24.12 32.39 16.13
C LEU A 268 -23.70 31.34 15.09
N ILE A 269 -22.86 31.73 14.14
CA ILE A 269 -22.27 30.83 13.13
C ILE A 269 -21.40 29.76 13.80
N GLU A 270 -20.63 30.16 14.81
CA GLU A 270 -19.79 29.27 15.63
C GLU A 270 -20.61 28.25 16.45
N ALA A 271 -21.77 28.68 16.97
CA ALA A 271 -22.68 27.80 17.71
C ALA A 271 -23.34 26.76 16.79
N ILE A 272 -23.79 27.16 15.60
CA ILE A 272 -24.41 26.27 14.61
C ILE A 272 -23.38 25.26 14.07
N TYR A 273 -22.14 25.71 13.83
CA TYR A 273 -21.05 24.83 13.40
C TYR A 273 -20.72 23.73 14.43
N SER A 274 -20.86 24.04 15.72
CA SER A 274 -20.51 23.11 16.79
C SER A 274 -21.57 22.02 17.01
N ALA A 275 -22.68 22.04 16.25
CA ALA A 275 -23.73 21.03 16.32
C ALA A 275 -23.29 19.70 15.64
N PRO A 276 -23.68 18.53 16.17
CA PRO A 276 -23.33 17.22 15.59
C PRO A 276 -23.90 17.00 14.18
N GLU A 277 -25.09 17.54 13.92
CA GLU A 277 -25.76 17.55 12.62
C GLU A 277 -26.04 18.99 12.25
N MET A 278 -25.56 19.39 11.07
CA MET A 278 -25.67 20.76 10.60
C MET A 278 -26.89 20.90 9.70
N ASP A 279 -27.83 21.73 10.14
CA ASP A 279 -28.92 22.19 9.29
C ASP A 279 -28.40 23.30 8.37
N TYR A 280 -28.18 22.95 7.10
CA TYR A 280 -27.65 23.87 6.09
C TYR A 280 -28.61 25.00 5.76
N GLU A 281 -29.92 24.80 5.86
CA GLU A 281 -30.90 25.86 5.61
C GLU A 281 -30.86 26.88 6.73
N LEU A 282 -30.86 26.40 7.98
CA LEU A 282 -30.71 27.26 9.16
C LEU A 282 -29.35 27.99 9.16
N PHE A 283 -28.27 27.29 8.79
CA PHE A 283 -26.96 27.90 8.66
C PHE A 283 -26.96 29.03 7.63
N MET A 284 -27.50 28.80 6.44
CA MET A 284 -27.56 29.80 5.36
C MET A 284 -28.42 31.01 5.75
N ALA A 285 -29.57 30.80 6.40
CA ALA A 285 -30.41 31.91 6.86
C ALA A 285 -29.68 32.82 7.87
N ASN A 286 -28.92 32.24 8.80
CA ASN A 286 -28.12 33.00 9.75
C ASN A 286 -26.90 33.67 9.10
N TYR A 287 -26.33 33.03 8.08
CA TYR A 287 -25.22 33.57 7.30
C TYR A 287 -25.64 34.79 6.47
N ASP A 288 -26.79 34.73 5.81
CA ASP A 288 -27.35 35.87 5.07
C ASP A 288 -27.68 37.03 6.03
N GLY A 289 -28.15 36.72 7.23
CA GLY A 289 -28.32 37.69 8.32
C GLY A 289 -27.01 38.39 8.68
N LEU A 290 -25.92 37.64 8.88
CA LEU A 290 -24.58 38.18 9.14
C LEU A 290 -24.11 39.11 8.01
N LEU A 291 -24.24 38.69 6.74
CA LEU A 291 -23.87 39.52 5.59
C LEU A 291 -24.69 40.82 5.57
N GLY A 292 -25.99 40.74 5.90
CA GLY A 292 -26.87 41.89 6.03
C GLY A 292 -26.44 42.86 7.15
N GLU A 293 -26.03 42.35 8.31
CA GLU A 293 -25.52 43.18 9.42
C GLU A 293 -24.20 43.87 9.07
N ILE A 294 -23.26 43.14 8.43
CA ILE A 294 -21.99 43.72 7.95
C ILE A 294 -22.27 44.85 6.97
N LYS A 295 -23.23 44.67 6.04
CA LYS A 295 -23.63 45.70 5.10
C LYS A 295 -24.19 46.94 5.80
N ARG A 296 -25.12 46.76 6.75
CA ARG A 296 -25.77 47.85 7.50
C ARG A 296 -24.79 48.74 8.27
N LYS A 297 -23.65 48.20 8.75
CA LYS A 297 -22.62 48.99 9.45
C LYS A 297 -22.03 50.11 8.58
N TRP A 298 -22.04 49.93 7.25
CA TRP A 298 -21.53 50.88 6.27
C TRP A 298 -22.61 51.73 5.60
N GLU A 299 -23.87 51.57 6.01
CA GLU A 299 -24.99 52.40 5.55
C GLU A 299 -25.08 53.70 6.40
N GLY A 300 -25.40 54.82 5.76
CA GLY A 300 -25.60 56.13 6.39
C GLY A 300 -24.45 57.14 6.17
N ILE A 301 -24.51 58.24 6.93
CA ILE A 301 -23.62 59.40 6.78
C ILE A 301 -22.72 59.52 8.01
N PHE A 302 -21.43 59.77 7.78
CA PHE A 302 -20.46 60.18 8.78
C PHE A 302 -20.27 61.70 8.72
N LEU A 303 -20.23 62.35 9.88
CA LEU A 303 -20.12 63.80 10.00
C LEU A 303 -18.69 64.16 10.38
N ILE A 304 -17.95 64.81 9.46
CA ILE A 304 -16.58 65.26 9.73
C ILE A 304 -16.62 66.75 10.15
N PRO A 305 -16.15 67.11 11.37
CA PRO A 305 -15.98 68.50 11.75
C PRO A 305 -14.75 69.09 11.02
N VAL A 306 -14.93 70.18 10.29
CA VAL A 306 -13.81 70.88 9.63
C VAL A 306 -13.14 71.82 10.65
N PRO A 307 -11.85 71.66 10.98
CA PRO A 307 -11.22 72.38 12.08
C PRO A 307 -11.05 73.90 11.85
N ILE A 308 -11.27 74.39 10.63
CA ILE A 308 -10.99 75.78 10.21
C ILE A 308 -12.30 76.55 9.90
N VAL A 309 -13.43 75.85 9.77
CA VAL A 309 -14.73 76.44 9.40
C VAL A 309 -15.84 75.74 10.19
N PRO A 310 -16.84 76.43 10.78
CA PRO A 310 -17.91 75.81 11.56
C PRO A 310 -18.95 75.08 10.67
N ILE A 311 -18.48 74.23 9.75
CA ILE A 311 -19.29 73.43 8.83
C ILE A 311 -19.00 71.97 9.12
N ILE A 312 -20.08 71.19 9.26
CA ILE A 312 -20.03 69.74 9.38
C ILE A 312 -20.28 69.16 7.99
N LEU A 313 -19.30 68.45 7.41
CA LEU A 313 -19.46 67.85 6.09
C LEU A 313 -20.08 66.44 6.24
N PRO A 314 -21.27 66.18 5.66
CA PRO A 314 -21.83 64.84 5.59
C PRO A 314 -21.15 64.03 4.48
N LEU A 315 -20.48 62.95 4.84
CA LEU A 315 -19.90 62.00 3.88
C LEU A 315 -20.60 60.64 4.01
N PRO A 316 -21.03 60.00 2.91
CA PRO A 316 -21.51 58.62 2.97
C PRO A 316 -20.42 57.73 3.56
N LYS A 317 -20.76 56.89 4.54
CA LYS A 317 -19.79 55.98 5.19
C LYS A 317 -19.06 55.06 4.20
N VAL A 318 -19.69 54.73 3.08
CA VAL A 318 -19.12 53.94 1.98
C VAL A 318 -17.89 54.60 1.33
N VAL A 319 -17.77 55.93 1.39
CA VAL A 319 -16.60 56.67 0.88
C VAL A 319 -15.40 56.54 1.81
N LEU A 320 -15.66 56.30 3.11
CA LEU A 320 -14.63 56.04 4.12
C LEU A 320 -14.28 54.54 4.21
N GLN A 321 -14.97 53.68 3.45
CA GLN A 321 -14.71 52.25 3.42
C GLN A 321 -13.40 51.98 2.68
N GLY A 322 -12.43 51.40 3.39
CA GLY A 322 -11.17 50.95 2.80
C GLY A 322 -11.38 49.92 1.67
N GLU A 323 -10.30 49.64 0.94
CA GLU A 323 -10.32 48.74 -0.22
C GLU A 323 -10.95 47.37 0.10
N TYR A 324 -10.63 46.80 1.28
CA TYR A 324 -11.12 45.50 1.74
C TYR A 324 -11.88 45.57 3.09
N ASP A 325 -12.62 46.64 3.33
CA ASP A 325 -13.48 46.76 4.52
C ASP A 325 -14.92 46.32 4.27
N GLY A 326 -15.63 45.90 5.32
CA GLY A 326 -17.01 45.42 5.22
C GLY A 326 -17.15 44.25 4.24
N LEU A 327 -18.17 44.28 3.38
CA LEU A 327 -18.39 43.23 2.37
C LEU A 327 -17.30 43.18 1.29
N ARG A 328 -16.50 44.24 1.09
CA ARG A 328 -15.40 44.24 0.10
C ARG A 328 -14.28 43.28 0.49
N TYR A 329 -14.16 42.91 1.77
CA TYR A 329 -13.22 41.89 2.21
C TYR A 329 -13.45 40.54 1.51
N PHE A 330 -14.71 40.23 1.21
CA PHE A 330 -15.06 39.01 0.50
C PHE A 330 -14.71 39.04 -0.98
N ASP A 331 -14.43 40.23 -1.54
CA ASP A 331 -14.22 40.43 -2.97
C ASP A 331 -15.37 39.79 -3.77
N ASP A 332 -15.08 38.77 -4.59
CA ASP A 332 -16.06 38.00 -5.37
C ASP A 332 -16.60 36.74 -4.66
N ALA A 333 -16.21 36.46 -3.41
CA ALA A 333 -16.49 35.20 -2.71
C ALA A 333 -17.27 35.35 -1.38
N PRO A 334 -18.46 35.99 -1.37
CA PRO A 334 -19.23 36.23 -0.14
C PRO A 334 -19.76 34.96 0.53
N TYR A 335 -19.76 33.80 -0.14
CA TYR A 335 -20.23 32.52 0.40
C TYR A 335 -19.10 31.50 0.64
N SER A 336 -17.84 31.95 0.72
CA SER A 336 -16.68 31.08 0.89
C SER A 336 -16.77 30.14 2.10
N LEU A 337 -17.32 30.61 3.22
CA LEU A 337 -17.51 29.81 4.44
C LEU A 337 -18.52 28.67 4.22
N PRO A 338 -19.80 28.93 3.85
CA PRO A 338 -20.74 27.85 3.53
C PRO A 338 -20.22 26.86 2.49
N VAL A 339 -19.57 27.35 1.43
CA VAL A 339 -18.99 26.48 0.38
C VAL A 339 -17.89 25.58 0.96
N SER A 340 -16.97 26.12 1.75
CA SER A 340 -15.91 25.32 2.38
C SER A 340 -16.46 24.25 3.33
N MET A 341 -17.58 24.52 4.00
CA MET A 341 -18.24 23.57 4.91
C MET A 341 -18.88 22.41 4.15
N LEU A 342 -19.58 22.71 3.06
CA LEU A 342 -20.12 21.69 2.14
C LEU A 342 -19.00 20.82 1.54
N GLU A 343 -17.88 21.44 1.16
CA GLU A 343 -16.70 20.72 0.65
C GLU A 343 -16.12 19.77 1.71
N ALA A 344 -16.05 20.19 2.98
CA ALA A 344 -15.56 19.37 4.09
C ALA A 344 -16.48 18.17 4.36
N ASP A 345 -17.80 18.36 4.39
CA ASP A 345 -18.74 17.26 4.57
C ASP A 345 -18.73 16.28 3.38
N LYS A 346 -18.65 16.80 2.15
CA LYS A 346 -18.49 15.97 0.95
C LYS A 346 -17.21 15.14 1.03
N ALA A 347 -16.10 15.72 1.46
CA ALA A 347 -14.84 15.02 1.61
C ALA A 347 -14.89 13.95 2.72
N ARG A 348 -15.58 14.23 3.84
CA ARG A 348 -15.83 13.26 4.92
C ARG A 348 -16.63 12.05 4.43
N LEU A 349 -17.71 12.27 3.69
CA LEU A 349 -18.51 11.18 3.11
C LEU A 349 -17.69 10.35 2.11
N LYS A 350 -16.86 11.02 1.30
CA LYS A 350 -15.99 10.35 0.33
C LYS A 350 -14.94 9.47 1.02
N GLU A 351 -14.25 9.97 2.05
CA GLU A 351 -13.30 9.17 2.84
C GLU A 351 -13.98 7.94 3.46
N GLN A 352 -15.18 8.11 4.04
CA GLN A 352 -15.92 6.99 4.64
C GLN A 352 -16.30 5.92 3.62
N ASP A 353 -16.73 6.32 2.42
CA ASP A 353 -17.03 5.40 1.32
C ASP A 353 -15.77 4.67 0.83
N THR A 354 -14.66 5.40 0.62
CA THR A 354 -13.37 4.83 0.23
C THR A 354 -12.84 3.84 1.28
N ARG A 355 -12.94 4.16 2.58
CA ARG A 355 -12.59 3.25 3.68
C ARG A 355 -13.43 1.97 3.65
N LYS A 356 -14.76 2.08 3.53
CA LYS A 356 -15.66 0.92 3.42
C LYS A 356 -15.32 0.04 2.22
N LYS A 357 -15.05 0.65 1.07
CA LYS A 357 -14.62 -0.06 -0.15
C LYS A 357 -13.29 -0.78 0.05
N LEU A 358 -12.30 -0.13 0.68
CA LEU A 358 -11.00 -0.73 1.00
C LEU A 358 -11.16 -1.96 1.90
N ILE A 359 -11.90 -1.83 3.01
CA ILE A 359 -12.17 -2.94 3.94
C ILE A 359 -12.79 -4.12 3.19
N ASN A 360 -13.81 -3.87 2.37
CA ASN A 360 -14.46 -4.93 1.60
C ASN A 360 -13.53 -5.55 0.54
N LYS A 361 -12.65 -4.75 -0.07
CA LYS A 361 -11.65 -5.22 -1.04
C LYS A 361 -10.64 -6.15 -0.37
N VAL A 362 -10.15 -5.80 0.82
CA VAL A 362 -9.22 -6.65 1.60
C VAL A 362 -9.93 -7.94 2.04
N LYS A 363 -11.17 -7.86 2.55
CA LYS A 363 -11.96 -9.05 2.92
C LYS A 363 -12.17 -9.98 1.72
N LYS A 364 -12.56 -9.44 0.56
CA LYS A 364 -12.72 -10.22 -0.67
C LYS A 364 -11.40 -10.88 -1.08
N SER A 365 -10.30 -10.12 -1.10
CA SER A 365 -9.00 -10.66 -1.48
C SER A 365 -8.50 -11.73 -0.49
N TYR A 366 -8.84 -11.63 0.78
CA TYR A 366 -8.59 -12.67 1.79
C TYR A 366 -9.36 -13.95 1.46
N LEU A 367 -10.65 -13.85 1.12
CA LEU A 367 -11.47 -15.02 0.74
C LEU A 367 -10.97 -15.65 -0.57
N ASP A 368 -10.55 -14.85 -1.55
CA ASP A 368 -9.95 -15.32 -2.79
C ASP A 368 -8.64 -16.09 -2.51
N ALA A 369 -7.78 -15.55 -1.63
CA ALA A 369 -6.55 -16.22 -1.19
C ALA A 369 -6.82 -17.51 -0.40
N LYS A 370 -7.85 -17.52 0.47
CA LYS A 370 -8.30 -18.71 1.19
C LYS A 370 -8.83 -19.79 0.26
N THR A 371 -9.58 -19.41 -0.76
CA THR A 371 -10.07 -20.34 -1.79
C THR A 371 -8.89 -21.00 -2.53
N ALA A 372 -7.86 -20.22 -2.86
CA ALA A 372 -6.65 -20.75 -3.49
C ALA A 372 -5.82 -21.62 -2.52
N GLU A 373 -5.77 -21.28 -1.23
CA GLU A 373 -5.13 -22.09 -0.18
C GLU A 373 -5.78 -23.47 -0.06
N GLU A 374 -7.11 -23.52 0.01
CA GLU A 374 -7.85 -24.78 0.08
C GLU A 374 -7.69 -25.62 -1.20
N ALA A 375 -7.75 -24.99 -2.38
CA ALA A 375 -7.51 -25.69 -3.65
C ALA A 375 -6.10 -26.30 -3.70
N TYR A 376 -5.08 -25.60 -3.21
CA TYR A 376 -3.72 -26.11 -3.13
C TYR A 376 -3.61 -27.24 -2.09
N ALA A 377 -4.22 -27.08 -0.91
CA ALA A 377 -4.25 -28.10 0.13
C ALA A 377 -4.90 -29.41 -0.35
N GLN A 378 -6.01 -29.32 -1.11
CA GLN A 378 -6.64 -30.48 -1.74
C GLN A 378 -5.74 -31.13 -2.79
N ALA A 379 -5.03 -30.34 -3.59
CA ALA A 379 -4.06 -30.88 -4.55
C ALA A 379 -2.91 -31.62 -3.84
N LEU A 380 -2.41 -31.12 -2.71
CA LEU A 380 -1.40 -31.81 -1.89
C LEU A 380 -1.93 -33.13 -1.32
N LYS A 381 -3.15 -33.16 -0.78
CA LYS A 381 -3.80 -34.41 -0.32
C LYS A 381 -3.95 -35.43 -1.45
N GLN A 382 -4.30 -34.97 -2.65
CA GLN A 382 -4.38 -35.83 -3.83
C GLN A 382 -3.01 -36.39 -4.23
N VAL A 383 -1.94 -35.58 -4.19
CA VAL A 383 -0.57 -36.06 -4.45
C VAL A 383 -0.20 -37.20 -3.51
N ASP A 384 -0.42 -37.06 -2.21
CA ASP A 384 -0.12 -38.12 -1.25
C ASP A 384 -0.93 -39.39 -1.49
N THR A 385 -2.22 -39.23 -1.77
CA THR A 385 -3.12 -40.35 -2.07
C THR A 385 -2.65 -41.09 -3.32
N ARG A 386 -2.39 -40.38 -4.42
CA ARG A 386 -1.93 -40.98 -5.69
C ARG A 386 -0.53 -41.56 -5.59
N LYS A 387 0.34 -40.98 -4.77
CA LYS A 387 1.68 -41.53 -4.51
C LYS A 387 1.59 -42.87 -3.79
N ASN A 388 0.75 -42.97 -2.74
CA ASN A 388 0.51 -44.22 -2.03
C ASN A 388 -0.13 -45.29 -2.94
N GLU A 389 -1.08 -44.89 -3.80
CA GLU A 389 -1.69 -45.78 -4.81
C GLU A 389 -0.65 -46.28 -5.83
N LEU A 390 0.23 -45.40 -6.32
CA LEU A 390 1.29 -45.75 -7.25
C LEU A 390 2.32 -46.69 -6.61
N GLU A 391 2.73 -46.44 -5.36
CA GLU A 391 3.62 -47.34 -4.62
C GLU A 391 2.99 -48.73 -4.41
N ALA A 392 1.69 -48.79 -4.12
CA ALA A 392 0.96 -50.05 -4.01
C ALA A 392 0.84 -50.75 -5.38
N ALA A 393 0.54 -50.02 -6.45
CA ALA A 393 0.48 -50.54 -7.82
C ALA A 393 1.85 -51.06 -8.27
N SER A 394 2.94 -50.34 -7.98
CA SER A 394 4.30 -50.76 -8.29
C SER A 394 4.65 -52.11 -7.65
N LYS A 395 4.30 -52.32 -6.37
CA LYS A 395 4.51 -53.60 -5.68
C LYS A 395 3.71 -54.73 -6.31
N LYS A 396 2.44 -54.49 -6.66
CA LYS A 396 1.57 -55.48 -7.33
C LYS A 396 2.03 -55.81 -8.74
N HIS A 397 2.51 -54.81 -9.47
CA HIS A 397 3.06 -54.95 -10.82
C HIS A 397 4.33 -55.80 -10.82
N ALA A 398 5.24 -55.55 -9.88
CA ALA A 398 6.48 -56.30 -9.73
C ALA A 398 6.27 -57.82 -9.49
N VAL A 399 5.14 -58.20 -8.89
CA VAL A 399 4.77 -59.62 -8.66
C VAL A 399 3.77 -60.17 -9.69
N GLY A 400 3.44 -59.38 -10.73
CA GLY A 400 2.55 -59.79 -11.83
C GLY A 400 1.06 -59.84 -11.49
N TRP A 401 0.62 -59.20 -10.39
CA TRP A 401 -0.79 -59.20 -9.96
C TRP A 401 -1.66 -58.16 -10.68
N ILE A 402 -1.06 -57.18 -11.34
CA ILE A 402 -1.75 -56.19 -12.18
C ILE A 402 -1.06 -56.11 -13.55
N LYS A 403 -1.83 -55.73 -14.58
CA LYS A 403 -1.31 -55.58 -15.96
C LYS A 403 -0.58 -54.24 -16.12
N ASP A 404 0.24 -54.14 -17.16
CA ASP A 404 0.97 -52.90 -17.53
C ASP A 404 0.02 -51.70 -17.66
N ASP A 405 -1.14 -51.88 -18.33
CA ASP A 405 -2.16 -50.84 -18.48
C ASP A 405 -2.70 -50.30 -17.14
N GLU A 406 -2.83 -51.15 -16.12
CA GLU A 406 -3.33 -50.75 -14.80
C GLU A 406 -2.26 -49.98 -14.02
N PHE A 407 -1.00 -50.39 -14.14
CA PHE A 407 0.14 -49.66 -13.57
C PHE A 407 0.33 -48.30 -14.26
N GLU A 408 0.19 -48.22 -15.58
CA GLU A 408 0.29 -46.96 -16.33
C GLU A 408 -0.80 -45.97 -15.95
N LYS A 409 -2.05 -46.43 -15.75
CA LYS A 409 -3.13 -45.57 -15.24
C LYS A 409 -2.80 -44.99 -13.86
N ALA A 410 -2.25 -45.79 -12.95
CA ALA A 410 -1.82 -45.30 -11.64
C ALA A 410 -0.67 -44.28 -11.74
N SER A 411 0.28 -44.51 -12.66
CA SER A 411 1.38 -43.57 -12.93
C SER A 411 0.87 -42.24 -13.47
N GLN A 412 -0.01 -42.28 -14.48
CA GLN A 412 -0.63 -41.08 -15.07
C GLN A 412 -1.43 -40.29 -14.03
N ALA A 413 -2.23 -40.97 -13.19
CA ALA A 413 -2.98 -40.30 -12.13
C ALA A 413 -2.07 -39.61 -11.10
N SER A 414 -0.92 -40.20 -10.77
CA SER A 414 0.08 -39.56 -9.89
C SER A 414 0.75 -38.36 -10.55
N GLU A 415 1.06 -38.42 -11.84
CA GLU A 415 1.62 -37.29 -12.60
C GLU A 415 0.63 -36.13 -12.70
N GLU A 416 -0.64 -36.41 -12.98
CA GLU A 416 -1.72 -35.42 -13.03
C GLU A 416 -1.92 -34.74 -11.67
N ALA A 417 -1.87 -35.50 -10.58
CA ALA A 417 -1.95 -34.93 -9.23
C ALA A 417 -0.76 -34.01 -8.92
N GLN A 418 0.46 -34.39 -9.31
CA GLN A 418 1.65 -33.55 -9.13
C GLN A 418 1.55 -32.25 -9.94
N LYS A 419 1.10 -32.32 -11.20
CA LYS A 419 0.83 -31.15 -12.04
C LYS A 419 -0.25 -30.25 -11.43
N GLY A 420 -1.30 -30.85 -10.86
CA GLY A 420 -2.34 -30.16 -10.11
C GLY A 420 -1.78 -29.41 -8.89
N ALA A 421 -0.89 -30.02 -8.11
CA ALA A 421 -0.25 -29.39 -6.96
C ALA A 421 0.69 -28.24 -7.36
N ILE A 422 1.46 -28.39 -8.45
CA ILE A 422 2.29 -27.30 -9.01
C ILE A 422 1.39 -26.12 -9.40
N SER A 423 0.32 -26.37 -10.17
CA SER A 423 -0.60 -25.31 -10.57
C SER A 423 -1.30 -24.66 -9.38
N GLY A 424 -1.71 -25.45 -8.38
CA GLY A 424 -2.32 -24.96 -7.15
C GLY A 424 -1.39 -24.07 -6.35
N TYR A 425 -0.11 -24.45 -6.23
CA TYR A 425 0.90 -23.65 -5.53
C TYR A 425 1.07 -22.26 -6.16
N TYR A 426 1.25 -22.17 -7.48
CA TYR A 426 1.44 -20.88 -8.16
C TYR A 426 0.15 -20.05 -8.22
N ALA A 427 -1.02 -20.69 -8.25
CA ALA A 427 -2.31 -20.00 -8.08
C ALA A 427 -2.44 -19.38 -6.68
N TYR A 428 -2.09 -20.12 -5.63
CA TYR A 428 -2.03 -19.63 -4.25
C TYR A 428 -1.05 -18.47 -4.10
N LYS A 429 0.18 -18.60 -4.61
CA LYS A 429 1.19 -17.54 -4.61
C LYS A 429 0.71 -16.29 -5.36
N SER A 430 0.04 -16.46 -6.49
CA SER A 430 -0.54 -15.33 -7.25
C SER A 430 -1.68 -14.64 -6.50
N ALA A 431 -2.53 -15.40 -5.80
CA ALA A 431 -3.59 -14.85 -4.96
C ALA A 431 -3.02 -14.06 -3.76
N LEU A 432 -1.96 -14.57 -3.13
CA LEU A 432 -1.24 -13.85 -2.07
C LEU A 432 -0.57 -12.58 -2.60
N SER A 433 0.05 -12.60 -3.78
CA SER A 433 0.63 -11.41 -4.40
C SER A 433 -0.44 -10.33 -4.64
N ALA A 434 -1.60 -10.72 -5.18
CA ALA A 434 -2.72 -9.80 -5.39
C ALA A 434 -3.25 -9.23 -4.05
N MET A 435 -3.34 -10.06 -3.02
CA MET A 435 -3.72 -9.65 -1.68
C MET A 435 -2.71 -8.69 -1.04
N ASN A 436 -1.41 -8.88 -1.31
CA ASN A 436 -0.38 -7.98 -0.81
C ASN A 436 -0.57 -6.56 -1.37
N VAL A 437 -0.93 -6.44 -2.66
CA VAL A 437 -1.28 -5.14 -3.28
C VAL A 437 -2.47 -4.48 -2.58
N VAL A 438 -3.55 -5.24 -2.38
CA VAL A 438 -4.79 -4.71 -1.76
C VAL A 438 -4.61 -4.35 -0.29
N SER A 439 -3.73 -5.05 0.42
CA SER A 439 -3.40 -4.78 1.82
C SER A 439 -2.25 -3.77 2.01
N ALA A 440 -1.84 -3.11 0.91
CA ALA A 440 -0.77 -2.12 0.88
C ALA A 440 0.57 -2.64 1.46
N GLY A 441 0.91 -3.90 1.21
CA GLY A 441 2.19 -4.52 1.62
C GLY A 441 2.13 -5.29 2.93
N ALA A 442 0.95 -5.53 3.50
CA ALA A 442 0.83 -6.12 4.83
C ALA A 442 1.38 -7.56 4.92
N LEU A 443 1.44 -8.30 3.82
CA LEU A 443 1.92 -9.69 3.79
C LEU A 443 3.45 -9.77 3.88
N ASP A 444 4.18 -8.68 3.68
CA ASP A 444 5.66 -8.69 3.67
C ASP A 444 6.27 -9.22 4.97
N SER A 445 5.57 -9.05 6.09
CA SER A 445 5.97 -9.58 7.40
C SER A 445 5.33 -10.93 7.76
N ALA A 446 4.43 -11.45 6.91
CA ALA A 446 3.60 -12.62 7.21
C ALA A 446 4.11 -13.92 6.57
N TRP A 447 5.09 -13.84 5.68
CA TRP A 447 5.68 -15.00 5.00
C TRP A 447 6.41 -15.92 5.97
N LYS A 448 6.18 -17.23 5.82
CA LYS A 448 6.88 -18.30 6.54
C LYS A 448 7.57 -19.22 5.53
N PRO A 449 8.82 -19.64 5.79
CA PRO A 449 9.51 -20.59 4.93
C PRO A 449 8.88 -21.98 5.04
N GLY A 450 8.88 -22.72 3.93
CA GLY A 450 8.42 -24.10 3.85
C GLY A 450 7.13 -24.29 3.05
N THR A 451 6.70 -25.55 2.94
CA THR A 451 5.44 -25.93 2.29
C THR A 451 4.26 -25.68 3.24
N LEU A 452 3.09 -25.33 2.67
CA LEU A 452 1.85 -25.15 3.42
C LEU A 452 1.53 -26.40 4.28
N PRO A 453 1.29 -26.27 5.60
CA PRO A 453 0.88 -27.38 6.46
C PRO A 453 -0.61 -27.74 6.26
N TYR A 454 -0.94 -28.29 5.09
CA TYR A 454 -2.31 -28.55 4.58
C TYR A 454 -3.20 -29.49 5.41
N LEU A 455 -2.66 -30.17 6.43
CA LEU A 455 -3.44 -31.02 7.34
C LEU A 455 -4.11 -30.24 8.48
N ALA A 456 -3.61 -29.03 8.78
CA ALA A 456 -4.05 -28.22 9.91
C ALA A 456 -4.48 -26.81 9.50
N ILE A 457 -4.83 -26.62 8.22
CA ILE A 457 -5.31 -25.32 7.73
C ILE A 457 -6.74 -25.07 8.18
N ASP A 458 -7.01 -23.81 8.52
CA ASP A 458 -8.35 -23.28 8.78
C ASP A 458 -9.13 -23.23 7.46
N ASP A 459 -10.33 -23.82 7.45
CA ASP A 459 -11.22 -23.89 6.28
C ASP A 459 -11.76 -22.51 5.85
N GLY A 460 -11.66 -21.50 6.72
CA GLY A 460 -12.11 -20.14 6.46
C GLY A 460 -13.63 -19.99 6.32
N LEU A 461 -14.41 -21.00 6.70
CA LEU A 461 -15.87 -21.03 6.62
C LEU A 461 -16.55 -20.42 7.86
N GLU A 462 -15.79 -20.19 8.94
CA GLU A 462 -16.30 -19.45 10.09
C GLU A 462 -16.88 -18.10 9.62
N PRO A 463 -18.09 -17.71 10.08
CA PRO A 463 -18.62 -16.38 9.81
C PRO A 463 -17.58 -15.31 10.17
N ILE A 464 -17.39 -14.33 9.30
CA ILE A 464 -16.49 -13.20 9.58
C ILE A 464 -17.03 -12.50 10.82
N LYS A 465 -16.33 -12.67 11.95
CA LYS A 465 -16.66 -11.98 13.20
C LYS A 465 -16.55 -10.47 12.97
N GLU A 466 -17.28 -9.68 13.74
CA GLU A 466 -17.13 -8.22 13.66
C GLU A 466 -15.66 -7.82 13.86
N GLN A 467 -15.27 -6.68 13.28
CA GLN A 467 -13.92 -6.14 13.45
C GLN A 467 -13.60 -6.17 14.95
N PRO A 468 -12.49 -6.81 15.37
CA PRO A 468 -12.03 -6.74 16.73
C PRO A 468 -12.02 -5.27 17.08
N SER A 469 -12.83 -4.86 18.06
CA SER A 469 -12.76 -3.50 18.55
C SER A 469 -11.31 -3.28 18.93
N GLU A 470 -10.69 -2.22 18.41
CA GLU A 470 -9.48 -1.68 19.05
C GLU A 470 -9.73 -1.72 20.55
N PRO A 471 -8.82 -2.32 21.33
CA PRO A 471 -9.09 -3.02 22.58
C PRO A 471 -10.39 -2.56 23.24
N ALA A 472 -11.44 -3.38 23.07
CA ALA A 472 -12.73 -3.22 23.74
C ALA A 472 -12.47 -3.09 25.25
N GLY A 473 -12.41 -1.86 25.74
CA GLY A 473 -11.99 -1.56 27.11
C GLY A 473 -11.28 -0.22 27.28
N GLY A 474 -10.70 0.35 26.22
CA GLY A 474 -10.23 1.72 26.24
C GLY A 474 -11.36 2.69 25.91
N ARG A 475 -11.90 3.45 26.89
CA ARG A 475 -12.64 4.68 26.57
C ARG A 475 -11.80 5.49 25.59
N THR A 476 -12.27 5.65 24.35
CA THR A 476 -11.67 6.57 23.40
C THR A 476 -12.06 7.98 23.79
N PHE A 477 -11.08 8.79 24.12
CA PHE A 477 -11.30 10.19 24.48
C PHE A 477 -10.93 11.06 23.28
N SER A 478 -11.79 12.03 22.94
CA SER A 478 -11.48 13.03 21.93
C SER A 478 -10.77 14.21 22.57
N GLY A 479 -9.50 14.41 22.22
CA GLY A 479 -8.73 15.59 22.56
C GLY A 479 -8.60 16.57 21.39
N LYS A 480 -7.97 17.71 21.65
CA LYS A 480 -7.55 18.69 20.65
C LYS A 480 -6.09 19.05 20.90
N TRP A 481 -5.34 19.28 19.84
CA TRP A 481 -4.00 19.86 19.93
C TRP A 481 -4.00 21.23 19.25
N THR A 482 -3.24 22.17 19.80
CA THR A 482 -3.05 23.51 19.24
C THR A 482 -1.59 23.93 19.36
N VAL A 483 -1.07 24.52 18.28
CA VAL A 483 0.26 25.11 18.17
C VAL A 483 0.09 26.59 17.91
N LYS A 484 0.61 27.42 18.82
CA LYS A 484 0.63 28.87 18.64
C LYS A 484 2.07 29.33 18.49
N ASP A 485 2.32 30.34 17.66
CA ASP A 485 3.64 30.96 17.65
C ASP A 485 3.84 31.72 18.98
N ALA A 486 4.90 31.35 19.72
CA ALA A 486 5.32 32.02 20.94
C ALA A 486 6.03 33.34 20.62
N VAL A 487 6.83 33.30 19.55
CA VAL A 487 7.47 34.45 18.91
C VAL A 487 7.29 34.23 17.41
N GLU A 488 6.61 35.18 16.76
CA GLU A 488 6.31 35.15 15.34
C GLU A 488 7.59 34.87 14.53
N GLY A 489 7.58 33.77 13.78
CA GLY A 489 8.75 33.40 12.98
C GLY A 489 9.95 32.82 13.76
N VAL A 490 9.86 32.47 15.06
CA VAL A 490 11.03 31.93 15.81
C VAL A 490 10.73 30.65 16.60
N THR A 491 9.58 30.54 17.27
CA THR A 491 9.28 29.37 18.12
C THR A 491 7.77 29.17 18.28
N GLY A 492 7.31 27.91 18.27
CA GLY A 492 5.91 27.54 18.52
C GLY A 492 5.72 26.84 19.87
N GLU A 493 4.55 27.04 20.48
CA GLU A 493 4.05 26.42 21.71
C GLU A 493 3.01 25.36 21.37
N LEU A 494 3.25 24.09 21.71
CA LEU A 494 2.24 23.04 21.66
C LEU A 494 1.46 23.01 22.97
N THR A 495 0.14 22.93 22.83
CA THR A 495 -0.83 22.71 23.91
C THR A 495 -1.75 21.57 23.52
N VAL A 496 -2.12 20.75 24.51
CA VAL A 496 -2.98 19.59 24.33
C VAL A 496 -4.14 19.69 25.30
N GLN A 497 -5.35 19.48 24.80
CA GLN A 497 -6.58 19.45 25.58
C GLN A 497 -7.19 18.06 25.49
N VAL A 498 -7.46 17.44 26.63
CA VAL A 498 -8.10 16.12 26.73
C VAL A 498 -9.15 16.13 27.85
N PRO A 499 -10.19 15.28 27.77
CA PRO A 499 -11.22 15.20 28.81
C PRO A 499 -10.62 14.86 30.18
N LYS A 500 -11.14 15.49 31.25
CA LYS A 500 -10.69 15.23 32.64
C LYS A 500 -10.83 13.77 33.05
N GLU A 501 -11.78 13.06 32.44
CA GLU A 501 -12.03 11.63 32.62
C GLU A 501 -10.85 10.74 32.22
N LEU A 502 -9.92 11.24 31.39
CA LEU A 502 -8.67 10.54 31.05
C LEU A 502 -7.74 10.41 32.26
N GLY A 503 -7.83 11.31 33.24
CA GLY A 503 -6.99 11.29 34.44
C GLY A 503 -5.50 11.58 34.19
N ALA A 504 -5.17 12.17 33.03
CA ALA A 504 -3.81 12.57 32.70
C ALA A 504 -3.36 13.79 33.52
N THR A 505 -2.13 13.75 34.02
CA THR A 505 -1.48 14.83 34.78
C THR A 505 -0.38 15.52 33.97
N ALA A 506 0.18 14.82 32.98
CA ALA A 506 1.26 15.31 32.14
C ALA A 506 1.23 14.65 30.75
N PHE A 507 1.91 15.25 29.78
CA PHE A 507 2.10 14.70 28.44
C PHE A 507 3.56 14.83 27.98
N ALA A 508 3.95 14.01 27.01
CA ALA A 508 5.21 14.14 26.28
C ALA A 508 4.96 13.96 24.79
N LEU A 509 5.71 14.70 23.97
CA LEU A 509 5.72 14.55 22.52
C LEU A 509 6.89 13.64 22.12
N LEU A 510 6.66 12.68 21.25
CA LEU A 510 7.65 11.72 20.78
C LEU A 510 7.68 11.68 19.26
N THR A 511 8.86 11.42 18.69
CA THR A 511 9.00 11.05 17.29
C THR A 511 8.43 9.64 17.05
N LYS A 512 8.21 9.28 15.78
CA LYS A 512 7.77 7.94 15.35
C LYS A 512 8.63 6.80 15.92
N ASP A 513 9.91 7.06 16.16
CA ASP A 513 10.89 6.10 16.71
C ASP A 513 10.93 6.09 18.25
N GLY A 514 10.02 6.81 18.91
CA GLY A 514 9.92 6.85 20.38
C GLY A 514 10.92 7.77 21.07
N ARG A 515 11.58 8.68 20.34
CA ARG A 515 12.47 9.68 20.96
C ARG A 515 11.65 10.87 21.46
N PRO A 516 11.78 11.28 22.74
CA PRO A 516 11.05 12.43 23.25
C PRO A 516 11.56 13.73 22.61
N ILE A 517 10.62 14.61 22.30
CA ILE A 517 10.87 15.96 21.79
C ILE A 517 10.59 16.91 22.96
N GLY A 518 11.67 17.40 23.56
CA GLY A 518 11.60 18.15 24.81
C GLY A 518 11.35 17.25 26.03
N GLY A 519 10.86 17.85 27.12
CA GLY A 519 10.58 17.16 28.38
C GLY A 519 9.11 16.79 28.54
N LYS A 520 8.83 16.02 29.59
CA LYS A 520 7.45 15.80 30.07
C LYS A 520 6.91 17.10 30.64
N VAL A 521 5.72 17.51 30.18
CA VAL A 521 5.08 18.78 30.55
C VAL A 521 3.78 18.49 31.28
N PRO A 522 3.42 19.23 32.34
CA PRO A 522 2.08 19.19 32.93
C PRO A 522 0.99 19.35 31.86
N LEU A 523 -0.19 18.76 32.07
CA LEU A 523 -1.26 18.76 31.05
C LEU A 523 -1.78 20.18 30.71
N ASP A 524 -1.73 21.08 31.67
CA ASP A 524 -2.03 22.52 31.54
C ASP A 524 -0.82 23.35 31.06
N GLY A 525 0.34 22.73 30.96
CA GLY A 525 1.58 23.35 30.53
C GLY A 525 1.74 23.41 29.00
N LYS A 526 2.82 24.05 28.58
CA LYS A 526 3.14 24.31 27.18
C LYS A 526 4.50 23.72 26.83
N LEU A 527 4.59 23.05 25.68
CA LEU A 527 5.86 22.59 25.13
C LEU A 527 6.39 23.62 24.13
N MET A 528 7.57 24.20 24.39
CA MET A 528 8.15 25.32 23.64
C MET A 528 9.18 24.87 22.58
N HIS A 529 9.59 25.78 21.70
CA HIS A 529 10.70 25.63 20.74
C HIS A 529 10.49 24.61 19.62
N LEU A 530 9.26 24.50 19.13
CA LEU A 530 8.88 23.39 18.24
C LEU A 530 8.98 23.68 16.73
N LYS A 531 9.63 24.76 16.31
CA LYS A 531 9.51 25.28 14.92
C LYS A 531 9.95 24.31 13.80
N VAL A 532 10.87 23.39 14.08
CA VAL A 532 11.42 22.44 13.09
C VAL A 532 10.67 21.09 13.06
N VAL A 533 9.96 20.75 14.14
CA VAL A 533 9.30 19.45 14.31
C VAL A 533 7.87 19.44 13.73
N PHE A 534 7.23 20.60 13.58
CA PHE A 534 5.84 20.75 13.13
C PHE A 534 5.68 20.90 11.60
N ALA A 535 6.76 20.62 10.87
CA ALA A 535 6.67 20.47 9.42
C ALA A 535 5.81 19.26 9.01
N ASP A 536 5.69 18.26 9.89
CA ASP A 536 4.87 17.07 9.67
C ASP A 536 4.37 16.47 11.01
N MET A 537 3.08 16.60 11.29
CA MET A 537 2.44 16.04 12.49
C MET A 537 2.28 14.52 12.42
N SER A 538 2.31 13.92 11.22
CA SER A 538 2.05 12.50 11.01
C SER A 538 3.19 11.59 11.52
N GLY A 539 4.36 12.18 11.77
CA GLY A 539 5.53 11.53 12.35
C GLY A 539 5.62 11.62 13.88
N LEU A 540 4.58 12.13 14.56
CA LEU A 540 4.60 12.43 15.99
C LEU A 540 3.58 11.59 16.77
N LYS A 541 3.91 11.31 18.03
CA LYS A 541 3.02 10.68 19.01
C LYS A 541 2.99 11.51 20.28
N VAL A 542 1.83 11.62 20.90
CA VAL A 542 1.64 12.22 22.23
C VAL A 542 1.38 11.09 23.22
N GLN A 543 2.22 10.98 24.24
CA GLN A 543 1.99 10.08 25.37
C GLN A 543 1.44 10.86 26.55
N PHE A 544 0.39 10.35 27.16
CA PHE A 544 -0.21 10.88 28.37
C PHE A 544 0.20 10.07 29.59
N TYR A 545 0.41 10.78 30.69
CA TYR A 545 0.92 10.23 31.92
C TYR A 545 0.01 10.54 33.09
N LYS A 546 -0.12 9.57 34.00
CA LYS A 546 -0.55 9.79 35.38
C LYS A 546 0.63 9.48 36.28
N ASP A 547 1.11 10.48 37.00
CA ASP A 547 2.35 10.39 37.79
C ASP A 547 3.54 9.96 36.92
N ALA A 548 4.04 8.72 37.04
CA ALA A 548 5.15 8.20 36.24
C ALA A 548 4.73 7.23 35.11
N GLU A 549 3.48 6.76 35.09
CA GLU A 549 3.04 5.72 34.17
C GLU A 549 2.39 6.28 32.90
N VAL A 550 2.63 5.63 31.76
CA VAL A 550 1.97 5.95 30.48
C VAL A 550 0.58 5.34 30.49
N ILE A 551 -0.45 6.18 30.47
CA ILE A 551 -1.85 5.75 30.53
C ILE A 551 -2.55 5.77 29.16
N ALA A 552 -2.05 6.56 28.21
CA ALA A 552 -2.63 6.66 26.87
C ALA A 552 -1.62 7.16 25.85
N GLU A 553 -1.87 6.83 24.59
CA GLU A 553 -1.15 7.38 23.45
C GLU A 553 -2.14 7.99 22.46
N ALA A 554 -1.73 9.06 21.79
CA ALA A 554 -2.49 9.69 20.73
C ALA A 554 -1.59 10.06 19.56
N VAL A 555 -2.12 9.91 18.36
CA VAL A 555 -1.49 10.42 17.14
C VAL A 555 -2.23 11.70 16.76
N PRO A 556 -1.57 12.86 16.74
CA PRO A 556 -2.22 14.10 16.33
C PRO A 556 -2.76 14.00 14.90
N ASP A 557 -4.03 14.35 14.73
CA ASP A 557 -4.70 14.37 13.43
C ASP A 557 -5.04 15.82 13.02
N GLY A 558 -4.91 16.15 11.72
CA GLY A 558 -5.16 17.48 11.16
C GLY A 558 -3.94 18.17 10.54
N TYR A 559 -4.11 19.41 10.06
CA TYR A 559 -3.08 20.24 9.42
C TYR A 559 -2.82 21.56 10.18
N GLY A 560 -1.69 22.20 9.90
CA GLY A 560 -1.40 23.56 10.35
C GLY A 560 -1.14 23.68 11.85
N SER A 561 -1.88 24.57 12.53
CA SER A 561 -1.69 24.98 13.92
C SER A 561 -2.64 24.33 14.91
N SER A 562 -3.52 23.41 14.49
CA SER A 562 -4.42 22.72 15.41
C SER A 562 -5.10 21.53 14.76
N GLY A 563 -5.53 20.57 15.56
CA GLY A 563 -6.33 19.46 15.06
C GLY A 563 -6.89 18.57 16.16
N ALA A 564 -7.50 17.46 15.74
CA ALA A 564 -8.05 16.47 16.64
C ALA A 564 -6.92 15.61 17.24
N LEU A 565 -7.11 15.18 18.47
CA LEU A 565 -6.20 14.26 19.15
C LEU A 565 -6.99 13.04 19.62
N PRO A 566 -7.19 12.03 18.76
CA PRO A 566 -7.85 10.79 19.18
C PRO A 566 -6.95 10.07 20.19
N VAL A 567 -7.43 9.93 21.43
CA VAL A 567 -6.69 9.33 22.54
C VAL A 567 -7.12 7.90 22.76
N MET A 568 -6.16 6.99 22.70
CA MET A 568 -6.32 5.56 22.93
C MET A 568 -5.70 5.22 24.29
N LEU A 569 -6.51 4.69 25.21
CA LEU A 569 -5.99 4.16 26.48
C LEU A 569 -5.04 3.00 26.18
N LYS A 570 -3.90 2.99 26.87
CA LYS A 570 -2.98 1.86 26.79
C LYS A 570 -3.63 0.71 27.56
N GLY A 571 -3.90 -0.41 26.88
CA GLY A 571 -4.38 -1.62 27.56
C GLY A 571 -3.41 -1.97 28.69
N LYS A 572 -3.94 -2.24 29.89
CA LYS A 572 -3.14 -2.85 30.95
C LYS A 572 -2.59 -4.16 30.36
N GLY A 573 -1.27 -4.25 30.22
CA GLY A 573 -0.65 -5.52 29.91
C GLY A 573 -0.98 -6.49 31.02
N GLU A 574 -1.73 -7.54 30.70
CA GLU A 574 -1.65 -8.81 31.39
C GLU A 574 -0.60 -9.68 30.69
#